data_AF-A0A9X3V6W4-F1
#
_entry.id   AF-A0A9X3V6W4-F1
#
_cell.length_a   1.000
_cell.length_b   1.000
_cell.length_c   1.000
_cell.angle_alpha   90.00
_cell.angle_beta   90.00
_cell.angle_gamma   90.00
#
_symmetry.space_group_name_H-M   'P 1'
#
loop_
_entity.id
_entity.type
_entity.pdbx_description
1 polymer ?
#
loop_
_entity_poly.entity_id
_entity_poly.type
_entity_poly.pdbx_seq_one_letter_code
_entity_poly.pdbx_strand_id
1 'polypeptide(L)'
;MIPALAPPLVAAVLCATLSPLAGAQARYSCRDNAGNVFSLSRPCPAGTVTTAVMAGPVAAPPAPSPRYEPAPVRTAVPDGPDYRKYMSAQCRSLHDTLRTGPSRGLPYDVLNGMRREYERDCREDESEASMRLSREQREARQLRRDEIRQAEVAEQAARADTVRRAEQCAESRRILVAKRARTDLTEGEKKDLTRFEEAFASRCQR
;
A
#
# COMPACT_ATOMS: atom_id res chain seq x y z
N MET A 1 55.62 39.95 1.17
CA MET A 1 55.54 41.42 1.01
C MET A 1 54.46 41.92 1.96
N ILE A 2 54.86 42.67 2.98
CA ILE A 2 54.01 43.39 3.96
C ILE A 2 54.33 44.88 3.76
N PRO A 3 53.32 45.76 3.67
CA PRO A 3 53.18 46.88 4.64
C PRO A 3 51.69 47.04 5.06
N ALA A 4 51.32 47.23 6.33
CA ALA A 4 51.52 48.35 7.29
C ALA A 4 50.35 49.37 7.31
N LEU A 5 49.67 49.46 8.48
CA LEU A 5 49.01 50.63 9.15
C LEU A 5 47.95 51.46 8.37
N ALA A 6 46.79 51.96 8.88
CA ALA A 6 46.24 52.23 10.21
C ALA A 6 44.69 52.56 10.13
N PRO A 7 43.91 52.57 11.25
CA PRO A 7 42.50 53.03 11.39
C PRO A 7 42.42 54.53 11.82
N PRO A 8 41.28 55.29 12.07
CA PRO A 8 40.11 54.97 12.95
C PRO A 8 38.75 55.75 12.70
N LEU A 9 37.84 55.72 13.71
CA LEU A 9 36.63 56.54 14.01
C LEU A 9 35.25 55.95 13.60
N VAL A 10 34.49 55.26 14.48
CA VAL A 10 33.67 55.69 15.65
C VAL A 10 32.45 56.55 15.28
N ALA A 11 31.25 55.96 15.39
CA ALA A 11 30.05 56.62 15.91
C ALA A 11 29.04 55.57 16.39
N ALA A 12 28.59 55.74 17.62
CA ALA A 12 27.70 54.87 18.35
C ALA A 12 26.26 55.39 18.34
N VAL A 13 25.40 54.62 19.02
CA VAL A 13 24.26 55.07 19.83
C VAL A 13 22.85 54.85 19.23
N LEU A 14 22.03 54.22 20.10
CA LEU A 14 20.57 54.28 20.28
C LEU A 14 19.70 53.12 19.77
N CYS A 15 19.66 52.11 20.64
CA CYS A 15 18.43 51.52 21.20
C CYS A 15 17.15 52.34 20.97
N ALA A 16 16.15 51.71 20.36
CA ALA A 16 14.74 51.95 20.66
C ALA A 16 14.02 50.61 20.69
N THR A 17 13.97 50.06 21.90
CA THR A 17 13.15 48.93 22.32
C THR A 17 11.67 49.24 22.09
N LEU A 18 11.04 48.59 21.11
CA LEU A 18 9.59 48.41 21.12
C LEU A 18 9.24 47.31 22.12
N SER A 19 9.07 47.69 23.38
CA SER A 19 8.44 46.85 24.39
C SER A 19 6.92 46.85 24.15
N PRO A 20 6.27 45.71 23.85
CA PRO A 20 4.82 45.63 23.96
C PRO A 20 4.44 45.66 25.45
N LEU A 21 3.39 46.40 25.80
CA LEU A 21 2.79 46.38 27.14
C LEU A 21 2.52 44.93 27.56
N ALA A 22 3.31 44.44 28.51
CA ALA A 22 3.09 43.16 29.15
C ALA A 22 1.86 43.27 30.06
N GLY A 23 0.70 42.83 29.58
CA GLY A 23 -0.43 42.53 30.46
C GLY A 23 -0.04 41.37 31.37
N ALA A 24 0.15 41.62 32.66
CA ALA A 24 0.37 40.58 33.65
C ALA A 24 -0.93 39.76 33.79
N GLN A 25 -0.95 38.51 33.29
CA GLN A 25 -2.04 37.58 33.55
C GLN A 25 -1.62 36.64 34.67
N ALA A 26 -2.31 36.72 35.81
CA ALA A 26 -2.12 35.78 36.92
C ALA A 26 -2.86 34.47 36.61
N ARG A 27 -2.14 33.35 36.65
CA ARG A 27 -2.68 32.00 36.47
C ARG A 27 -2.71 31.29 37.83
N TYR A 28 -3.91 30.94 38.28
CA TYR A 28 -4.19 30.27 39.53
C TYR A 28 -4.31 28.77 39.26
N SER A 29 -3.54 27.94 39.95
CA SER A 29 -3.77 26.49 39.98
C SER A 29 -4.65 26.18 41.19
N CYS A 30 -5.73 25.46 40.93
CA CYS A 30 -6.77 25.11 41.89
C CYS A 30 -6.85 23.58 41.97
N ARG A 31 -7.09 23.07 43.17
CA ARG A 31 -7.34 21.65 43.41
C ARG A 31 -8.77 21.47 43.93
N ASP A 32 -9.52 20.57 43.29
CA ASP A 32 -10.86 20.20 43.76
C ASP A 32 -10.80 19.17 44.90
N ASN A 33 -11.94 18.93 45.55
CA ASN A 33 -12.07 17.95 46.63
C ASN A 33 -11.88 16.49 46.16
N ALA A 34 -11.92 16.23 44.84
CA ALA A 34 -11.63 14.93 44.23
C ALA A 34 -10.14 14.74 43.94
N GLY A 35 -9.30 15.76 44.17
CA GLY A 35 -7.85 15.71 44.01
C GLY A 35 -7.34 16.14 42.63
N ASN A 36 -8.21 16.58 41.72
CA ASN A 36 -7.83 17.03 40.39
C ASN A 36 -7.29 18.47 40.45
N VAL A 37 -6.20 18.73 39.74
CA VAL A 37 -5.57 20.06 39.68
C VAL A 37 -5.82 20.68 38.31
N PHE A 38 -6.35 21.90 38.29
CA PHE A 38 -6.66 22.65 37.08
C PHE A 38 -6.18 24.10 37.20
N SER A 39 -5.90 24.75 36.06
CA SER A 39 -5.37 26.12 36.04
C SER A 39 -6.38 27.11 35.44
N LEU A 40 -6.68 28.19 36.16
CA LEU A 40 -7.58 29.28 35.75
C LEU A 40 -6.84 30.61 35.66
N SER A 41 -7.32 31.51 34.80
CA SER A 41 -6.85 32.91 34.71
C SER A 41 -7.56 33.84 35.71
N ARG A 42 -8.42 33.30 36.56
CA ARG A 42 -9.16 33.99 37.62
C ARG A 42 -8.98 33.22 38.94
N PRO A 43 -9.17 33.88 40.11
CA PRO A 43 -9.06 33.22 41.40
C PRO A 43 -9.94 31.97 41.51
N CYS A 44 -9.48 30.97 42.25
CA CYS A 44 -10.17 29.69 42.41
C CYS A 44 -11.59 29.89 43.00
N PRO A 45 -12.62 29.22 42.45
CA PRO A 45 -13.99 29.33 42.96
C PRO A 45 -14.13 28.70 44.37
N ALA A 46 -15.09 29.20 45.14
CA ALA A 46 -15.35 28.73 46.51
C ALA A 46 -15.60 27.21 46.54
N GLY A 47 -14.87 26.51 47.42
CA GLY A 47 -14.88 25.04 47.49
C GLY A 47 -13.69 24.35 46.81
N THR A 48 -12.74 25.11 46.27
CA THR A 48 -11.46 24.59 45.74
C THR A 48 -10.27 25.28 46.40
N VAL A 49 -9.15 24.57 46.55
CA VAL A 49 -7.95 25.10 47.22
C VAL A 49 -6.96 25.61 46.18
N THR A 50 -6.56 26.88 46.31
CA THR A 50 -5.51 27.45 45.46
C THR A 50 -4.16 26.84 45.85
N THR A 51 -3.54 26.09 44.94
CA THR A 51 -2.26 25.39 45.19
C THR A 51 -1.03 26.20 44.79
N ALA A 52 -1.14 27.05 43.76
CA ALA A 52 -0.09 27.95 43.34
C ALA A 52 -0.65 29.08 42.46
N VAL A 53 -0.06 30.27 42.56
CA VAL A 53 -0.39 31.43 41.71
C VAL A 53 0.86 31.85 40.97
N MET A 54 0.82 31.81 39.64
CA MET A 54 1.90 32.23 38.78
C MET A 54 1.50 33.54 38.09
N ALA A 55 2.18 34.63 38.44
CA ALA A 55 2.04 35.91 37.74
C ALA A 55 3.33 36.16 36.94
N GLY A 56 3.20 36.19 35.61
CA GLY A 56 4.32 36.40 34.71
C GLY A 56 3.87 36.93 33.35
N PRO A 57 4.78 37.53 32.57
CA PRO A 57 4.47 38.00 31.22
C PRO A 57 4.04 36.84 30.33
N VAL A 58 3.08 37.08 29.43
CA VAL A 58 2.47 36.08 28.56
C VAL A 58 3.55 35.35 27.76
N ALA A 59 3.88 34.13 28.16
CA ALA A 59 4.69 33.24 27.35
C ALA A 59 3.89 32.88 26.09
N ALA A 60 4.55 32.96 24.94
CA ALA A 60 4.01 32.56 23.65
C ALA A 60 3.32 31.18 23.76
N PRO A 61 2.22 30.95 23.01
CA PRO A 61 1.48 29.70 23.09
C PRO A 61 2.46 28.52 22.90
N PRO A 62 2.46 27.52 23.79
CA PRO A 62 3.32 26.36 23.60
C PRO A 62 2.95 25.71 22.27
N ALA A 63 3.97 25.34 21.49
CA ALA A 63 3.80 24.55 20.28
C ALA A 63 2.88 23.35 20.59
N PRO A 64 2.00 22.96 19.65
CA PRO A 64 1.05 21.89 19.88
C PRO A 64 1.80 20.65 20.38
N SER A 65 1.48 20.23 21.60
CA SER A 65 2.00 18.99 22.17
C SER A 65 1.71 17.87 21.17
N PRO A 66 2.66 16.98 20.87
CA PRO A 66 2.33 15.78 20.12
C PRO A 66 1.19 15.10 20.86
N ARG A 67 0.12 14.79 20.11
CA ARG A 67 -0.97 13.95 20.62
C ARG A 67 -0.32 12.78 21.35
N TYR A 68 -0.81 12.47 22.56
CA TYR A 68 -0.56 11.18 23.17
C TYR A 68 -1.14 10.13 22.22
N GLU A 69 -0.31 9.63 21.31
CA GLU A 69 -0.59 8.38 20.62
C GLU A 69 -0.59 7.31 21.72
N PRO A 70 -1.66 6.52 21.86
CA PRO A 70 -1.60 5.33 22.69
C PRO A 70 -0.37 4.54 22.24
N ALA A 71 0.45 4.09 23.21
CA ALA A 71 1.63 3.28 22.94
C ALA A 71 1.29 2.24 21.87
N PRO A 72 2.14 2.04 20.84
CA PRO A 72 1.81 1.15 19.75
C PRO A 72 1.40 -0.19 20.36
N VAL A 73 0.17 -0.62 20.04
CA VAL A 73 -0.32 -1.97 20.33
C VAL A 73 0.83 -2.89 19.98
N ARG A 74 1.31 -3.65 20.97
CA ARG A 74 2.45 -4.58 20.84
C ARG A 74 2.40 -5.17 19.44
N THR A 75 3.35 -4.77 18.59
CA THR A 75 3.40 -5.15 17.19
C THR A 75 3.18 -6.65 17.12
N ALA A 76 2.10 -7.07 16.45
CA ALA A 76 1.84 -8.48 16.20
C ALA A 76 3.17 -9.06 15.71
N VAL A 77 3.68 -10.06 16.43
CA VAL A 77 4.98 -10.65 16.10
C VAL A 77 4.91 -11.01 14.62
N PRO A 78 5.81 -10.51 13.75
CA PRO A 78 5.68 -10.64 12.31
C PRO A 78 5.27 -12.05 11.93
N ASP A 79 4.31 -12.19 11.01
CA ASP A 79 3.90 -13.52 10.56
C ASP A 79 5.17 -14.30 10.17
N GLY A 80 5.31 -15.50 10.76
CA GLY A 80 6.47 -16.33 10.51
C GLY A 80 6.57 -16.72 9.03
N PRO A 81 7.67 -17.34 8.60
CA PRO A 81 7.83 -17.71 7.21
C PRO A 81 6.68 -18.61 6.70
N ASP A 82 6.24 -18.38 5.46
CA ASP A 82 5.01 -18.96 4.90
C ASP A 82 5.00 -20.49 4.83
N TYR A 83 6.17 -21.14 4.74
CA TYR A 83 6.26 -22.60 4.61
C TYR A 83 5.75 -23.32 5.87
N ARG A 84 5.68 -22.62 7.01
CA ARG A 84 5.27 -23.19 8.30
C ARG A 84 3.86 -23.79 8.27
N LYS A 85 2.99 -23.33 7.36
CA LYS A 85 1.66 -23.93 7.15
C LYS A 85 1.72 -25.40 6.71
N TYR A 86 2.82 -25.80 6.07
CA TYR A 86 3.04 -27.18 5.60
C TYR A 86 3.81 -28.05 6.57
N MET A 87 4.47 -27.46 7.57
CA MET A 87 5.14 -28.21 8.63
C MET A 87 4.12 -28.91 9.53
N SER A 88 4.56 -29.97 10.20
CA SER A 88 3.84 -30.62 11.30
C SER A 88 3.53 -29.64 12.43
N ALA A 89 2.47 -29.93 13.21
CA ALA A 89 2.05 -29.07 14.32
C ALA A 89 3.13 -28.93 15.41
N GLN A 90 3.87 -30.01 15.71
CA GLN A 90 4.94 -30.02 16.69
C GLN A 90 6.11 -29.13 16.27
N CYS A 91 6.61 -29.31 15.04
CA CYS A 91 7.73 -28.51 14.53
C CYS A 91 7.34 -27.05 14.33
N ARG A 92 6.09 -26.79 13.93
CA ARG A 92 5.55 -25.42 13.86
C ARG A 92 5.57 -24.73 15.23
N SER A 93 5.10 -25.42 16.28
CA SER A 93 5.09 -24.89 17.65
C SER A 93 6.50 -24.68 18.21
N LEU A 94 7.41 -25.63 17.95
CA LEU A 94 8.81 -25.53 18.37
C LEU A 94 9.51 -24.35 17.70
N HIS A 95 9.31 -24.18 16.38
CA HIS A 95 9.82 -23.04 15.61
C HIS A 95 9.26 -21.70 16.12
N ASP A 96 7.97 -21.62 16.46
CA ASP A 96 7.38 -20.41 17.05
C ASP A 96 7.98 -20.08 18.40
N THR A 97 8.19 -21.09 19.24
CA THR A 97 8.79 -20.90 20.55
C THR A 97 10.24 -20.45 20.44
N LEU A 98 11.01 -20.99 19.48
CA LEU A 98 12.38 -20.52 19.20
C LEU A 98 12.42 -19.07 18.73
N ARG A 99 11.46 -18.67 17.88
CA ARG A 99 11.36 -17.32 17.32
C ARG A 99 10.91 -16.28 18.35
N THR A 100 9.91 -16.63 19.16
CA THR A 100 9.30 -15.72 20.15
C THR A 100 9.93 -15.84 21.54
N GLY A 101 10.75 -16.87 21.75
CA GLY A 101 11.33 -17.22 23.03
C GLY A 101 12.16 -16.12 23.69
N PRO A 102 13.05 -15.43 22.96
CA PRO A 102 13.80 -14.30 23.51
C PRO A 102 12.87 -13.19 24.01
N SER A 103 11.82 -12.85 23.25
CA SER A 103 10.83 -11.84 23.62
C SER A 103 9.94 -12.28 24.79
N ARG A 104 9.81 -13.58 25.04
CA ARG A 104 9.09 -14.17 26.17
C ARG A 104 9.97 -14.37 27.41
N GLY A 105 11.24 -13.99 27.35
CA GLY A 105 12.18 -14.12 28.47
C GLY A 105 12.66 -15.55 28.72
N LEU A 106 12.64 -16.42 27.71
CA LEU A 106 13.20 -17.76 27.85
C LEU A 106 14.73 -17.70 28.01
N PRO A 107 15.31 -18.47 28.96
CA PRO A 107 16.75 -18.48 29.17
C PRO A 107 17.47 -19.10 27.97
N TYR A 108 18.68 -18.62 27.70
CA TYR A 108 19.48 -19.00 26.54
C TYR A 108 19.75 -20.51 26.46
N ASP A 109 20.01 -21.17 27.59
CA ASP A 109 20.29 -22.61 27.62
C ASP A 109 19.10 -23.46 27.18
N VAL A 110 17.87 -23.05 27.54
CA VAL A 110 16.63 -23.69 27.09
C VAL A 110 16.46 -23.50 25.59
N LEU A 111 16.69 -22.28 25.09
CA LEU A 111 16.62 -21.98 23.66
C LEU A 111 17.63 -22.80 22.85
N ASN A 112 18.84 -23.02 23.37
CA ASN A 112 19.83 -23.89 22.72
C ASN A 112 19.43 -25.36 22.74
N GLY A 113 18.84 -25.84 23.83
CA GLY A 113 18.26 -27.19 23.90
C GLY A 113 17.20 -27.39 22.83
N MET A 114 16.24 -26.47 22.77
CA MET A 114 15.16 -26.47 21.78
C MET A 114 15.68 -26.35 20.34
N ARG A 115 16.76 -25.59 20.11
CA ARG A 115 17.38 -25.46 18.78
C ARG A 115 17.97 -26.79 18.31
N ARG A 116 18.67 -27.52 19.18
CA ARG A 116 19.22 -28.84 18.87
C ARG A 116 18.12 -29.87 18.60
N GLU A 117 17.05 -29.84 19.40
CA GLU A 117 15.87 -30.68 19.18
C GLU A 117 15.22 -30.38 17.83
N TYR A 118 15.05 -29.10 17.50
CA TYR A 118 14.51 -28.67 16.22
C TYR A 118 15.39 -29.13 15.04
N GLU A 119 16.70 -28.97 15.13
CA GLU A 119 17.63 -29.43 14.10
C GLU A 119 17.61 -30.94 13.90
N ARG A 120 17.37 -31.71 14.96
CA ARG A 120 17.30 -33.17 14.92
C ARG A 120 15.96 -33.67 14.37
N ASP A 121 14.86 -33.14 14.87
CA ASP A 121 13.53 -33.73 14.67
C ASP A 121 12.71 -32.99 13.60
N CYS A 122 13.04 -31.74 13.28
CA CYS A 122 12.22 -30.87 12.44
C CYS A 122 12.89 -30.38 11.16
N ARG A 123 14.18 -30.68 10.94
CA ARG A 123 14.93 -30.21 9.77
C ARG A 123 14.38 -30.76 8.45
N GLU A 124 14.00 -32.03 8.43
CA GLU A 124 13.43 -32.69 7.24
C GLU A 124 12.04 -32.13 6.92
N ASP A 125 11.18 -31.98 7.95
CA ASP A 125 9.85 -31.39 7.83
C ASP A 125 9.90 -29.94 7.32
N GLU A 126 10.84 -29.14 7.82
CA GLU A 126 11.08 -27.78 7.30
C GLU A 126 11.52 -27.79 5.84
N SER A 127 12.44 -28.69 5.47
CA SER A 127 12.89 -28.82 4.09
C SER A 127 11.74 -29.19 3.16
N GLU A 128 10.93 -30.16 3.54
CA GLU A 128 9.77 -30.58 2.77
C GLU A 128 8.73 -29.47 2.65
N ALA A 129 8.39 -28.82 3.76
CA ALA A 129 7.47 -27.70 3.80
C ALA A 129 7.91 -26.55 2.88
N SER A 130 9.21 -26.22 2.90
CA SER A 130 9.82 -25.22 2.03
C SER A 130 9.78 -25.62 0.55
N MET A 131 10.05 -26.90 0.25
CA MET A 131 9.94 -27.43 -1.10
C MET A 131 8.50 -27.39 -1.63
N ARG A 132 7.51 -27.74 -0.80
CA ARG A 132 6.08 -27.68 -1.14
C ARG A 132 5.66 -26.25 -1.48
N LEU A 133 5.99 -25.29 -0.61
CA LEU A 133 5.72 -23.87 -0.89
C LEU A 133 6.38 -23.41 -2.19
N SER A 134 7.65 -23.75 -2.39
CA SER A 134 8.38 -23.36 -3.59
C SER A 134 7.77 -23.98 -4.86
N ARG A 135 7.27 -25.21 -4.78
CA ARG A 135 6.55 -25.87 -5.88
C ARG A 135 5.26 -25.12 -6.20
N GLU A 136 4.42 -24.86 -5.21
CA GLU A 136 3.15 -24.13 -5.42
C GLU A 136 3.38 -22.73 -6.01
N GLN A 137 4.41 -22.02 -5.55
CA GLN A 137 4.74 -20.71 -6.11
C GLN A 137 5.17 -20.81 -7.58
N ARG A 138 5.90 -21.87 -7.96
CA ARG A 138 6.26 -22.11 -9.37
C ARG A 138 5.03 -22.45 -10.20
N GLU A 139 4.17 -23.34 -9.70
CA GLU A 139 2.92 -23.73 -10.36
C GLU A 139 2.00 -22.51 -10.55
N ALA A 140 1.82 -21.68 -9.53
CA ALA A 140 1.02 -20.46 -9.63
C ALA A 140 1.60 -19.47 -10.65
N ARG A 141 2.92 -19.34 -10.76
CA ARG A 141 3.57 -18.51 -11.79
C ARG A 141 3.42 -19.11 -13.18
N GLN A 142 3.46 -20.44 -13.31
CA GLN A 142 3.25 -21.13 -14.58
C GLN A 142 1.81 -20.96 -15.04
N LEU A 143 0.82 -21.21 -14.18
CA LEU A 143 -0.60 -21.01 -14.49
C LEU A 143 -0.88 -19.59 -15.01
N ARG A 144 -0.36 -18.56 -14.33
CA ARG A 144 -0.52 -17.18 -14.80
C ARG A 144 0.10 -16.94 -16.18
N ARG A 145 1.27 -17.53 -16.46
CA ARG A 145 1.91 -17.42 -17.78
C ARG A 145 1.10 -18.16 -18.84
N ASP A 146 0.51 -19.30 -18.50
CA ASP A 146 -0.30 -20.11 -19.40
C ASP A 146 -1.60 -19.40 -19.74
N GLU A 147 -2.26 -18.79 -18.75
CA GLU A 147 -3.45 -17.95 -18.94
C GLU A 147 -3.16 -16.77 -19.87
N ILE A 148 -2.04 -16.07 -19.68
CA ILE A 148 -1.64 -14.96 -20.55
C ILE A 148 -1.41 -15.47 -21.98
N ARG A 149 -0.66 -16.57 -22.15
CA ARG A 149 -0.41 -17.16 -23.48
C ARG A 149 -1.69 -17.59 -24.17
N GLN A 150 -2.63 -18.19 -23.44
CA GLN A 150 -3.93 -18.59 -23.99
C GLN A 150 -4.75 -17.37 -24.42
N ALA A 151 -4.75 -16.29 -23.63
CA ALA A 151 -5.41 -15.05 -23.98
C ALA A 151 -4.81 -14.41 -25.25
N GLU A 152 -3.48 -14.37 -25.37
CA GLU A 152 -2.79 -13.88 -26.56
C GLU A 152 -3.11 -14.70 -27.80
N VAL A 153 -3.11 -16.03 -27.71
CA VAL A 153 -3.48 -16.92 -28.82
C VAL A 153 -4.94 -16.73 -29.22
N ALA A 154 -5.85 -16.61 -28.25
CA ALA A 154 -7.27 -16.36 -28.52
C ALA A 154 -7.49 -15.01 -29.21
N GLU A 155 -6.77 -13.97 -28.78
CA GLU A 155 -6.83 -12.65 -29.42
C GLU A 155 -6.29 -12.70 -30.86
N GLN A 156 -5.16 -13.37 -31.10
CA GLN A 156 -4.61 -13.54 -32.44
C GLN A 156 -5.55 -14.32 -33.34
N ALA A 157 -6.17 -15.39 -32.84
CA ALA A 157 -7.17 -16.17 -33.57
C ALA A 157 -8.40 -15.31 -33.93
N ALA A 158 -8.90 -14.50 -32.98
CA ALA A 158 -10.01 -13.59 -33.24
C ALA A 158 -9.66 -12.55 -34.32
N ARG A 159 -8.46 -11.97 -34.28
CA ARG A 159 -7.97 -11.04 -35.31
C ARG A 159 -7.82 -11.72 -36.69
N ALA A 160 -7.29 -12.94 -36.73
CA ALA A 160 -7.17 -13.69 -37.97
C ALA A 160 -8.56 -14.00 -38.56
N ASP A 161 -9.53 -14.35 -37.71
CA ASP A 161 -10.90 -14.60 -38.14
C ASP A 161 -11.61 -13.36 -38.66
N THR A 162 -11.40 -12.18 -38.04
CA THR A 162 -11.99 -10.93 -38.56
C THR A 162 -11.40 -10.56 -39.93
N VAL A 163 -10.09 -10.70 -40.11
CA VAL A 163 -9.43 -10.48 -41.41
C VAL A 163 -9.98 -11.45 -42.46
N ARG A 164 -10.02 -12.75 -42.16
CA ARG A 164 -10.55 -13.77 -43.09
C ARG A 164 -12.00 -13.50 -43.47
N ARG A 165 -12.85 -13.08 -42.52
CA ARG A 165 -14.25 -12.71 -42.81
C ARG A 165 -14.32 -11.47 -43.69
N ALA A 166 -13.50 -10.47 -43.43
CA ALA A 166 -13.45 -9.26 -44.25
C ALA A 166 -13.03 -9.55 -45.70
N GLU A 167 -12.02 -10.41 -45.89
CA GLU A 167 -11.57 -10.87 -47.21
C GLU A 167 -12.68 -11.63 -47.96
N GLN A 168 -13.36 -12.57 -47.29
CA GLN A 168 -14.49 -13.29 -47.87
C GLN A 168 -15.60 -12.33 -48.32
N CYS A 169 -15.93 -11.35 -47.49
CA CYS A 169 -16.94 -10.34 -47.81
C CYS A 169 -16.49 -9.40 -48.95
N ALA A 170 -15.20 -9.07 -49.04
CA ALA A 170 -14.66 -8.27 -50.12
C ALA A 170 -14.74 -9.02 -51.46
N GLU A 171 -14.39 -10.31 -51.47
CA GLU A 171 -14.49 -11.15 -52.66
C GLU A 171 -15.94 -11.37 -53.11
N SER A 172 -16.85 -11.68 -52.18
CA SER A 172 -18.27 -11.80 -52.54
C SER A 172 -18.84 -10.49 -53.09
N ARG A 173 -18.39 -9.33 -52.59
CA ARG A 173 -18.78 -8.02 -53.13
C ARG A 173 -18.25 -7.81 -54.54
N ARG A 174 -17.00 -8.20 -54.83
CA ARG A 174 -16.43 -8.15 -56.19
C ARG A 174 -17.25 -8.99 -57.17
N ILE A 175 -17.61 -10.21 -56.78
CA ILE A 175 -18.45 -11.11 -57.58
C ILE A 175 -19.83 -10.49 -57.83
N LEU A 176 -20.45 -9.90 -56.81
CA LEU A 176 -21.74 -9.23 -56.95
C LEU A 176 -21.69 -8.07 -57.94
N VAL A 177 -20.67 -7.22 -57.85
CA VAL A 177 -20.49 -6.10 -58.79
C VAL A 177 -20.34 -6.63 -60.23
N ALA A 178 -19.52 -7.66 -60.42
CA ALA A 178 -19.34 -8.27 -61.74
C ALA A 178 -20.64 -8.90 -62.29
N LYS A 179 -21.42 -9.61 -61.45
CA LYS A 179 -22.69 -10.23 -61.84
C LYS A 179 -23.78 -9.19 -62.13
N ARG A 180 -23.84 -8.10 -61.36
CA ARG A 180 -24.79 -7.00 -61.57
C ARG A 180 -24.50 -6.19 -62.83
N ALA A 181 -23.23 -6.12 -63.25
CA ALA A 181 -22.84 -5.40 -64.46
C ALA A 181 -23.22 -6.14 -65.75
N ARG A 182 -23.54 -7.44 -65.68
CA ARG A 182 -24.03 -8.20 -66.84
C ARG A 182 -25.46 -7.78 -67.16
N THR A 183 -25.75 -7.56 -68.45
CA THR A 183 -27.07 -7.17 -68.96
C THR A 183 -27.84 -8.34 -69.59
N ASP A 184 -27.21 -9.52 -69.69
CA ASP A 184 -27.66 -10.71 -70.41
C ASP A 184 -28.10 -11.87 -69.49
N LEU A 185 -28.57 -11.60 -68.27
CA LEU A 185 -28.94 -12.67 -67.33
C LEU A 185 -30.25 -13.36 -67.71
N THR A 186 -30.23 -14.69 -67.70
CA THR A 186 -31.43 -15.55 -67.79
C THR A 186 -32.26 -15.49 -66.51
N GLU A 187 -33.55 -15.87 -66.57
CA GLU A 187 -34.45 -15.86 -65.39
C GLU A 187 -33.95 -16.76 -64.24
N GLY A 188 -33.25 -17.85 -64.55
CA GLY A 188 -32.60 -18.70 -63.54
C GLY A 188 -31.44 -17.98 -62.84
N GLU A 189 -30.55 -17.37 -63.61
CA GLU A 189 -29.41 -16.61 -63.07
C GLU A 189 -29.84 -15.40 -62.26
N LYS A 190 -30.95 -14.75 -62.61
CA LYS A 190 -31.53 -13.65 -61.81
C LYS A 190 -31.93 -14.13 -60.41
N LYS A 191 -32.60 -15.28 -60.30
CA LYS A 191 -32.97 -15.87 -59.00
C LYS A 191 -31.75 -16.29 -58.18
N ASP A 192 -30.71 -16.77 -58.83
CA ASP A 192 -29.47 -17.12 -58.14
C ASP A 192 -28.69 -15.87 -57.70
N LEU A 193 -28.76 -14.78 -58.48
CA LEU A 193 -28.20 -13.49 -58.09
C LEU A 193 -28.91 -12.93 -56.85
N THR A 194 -30.26 -12.92 -56.81
CA THR A 194 -31.00 -12.44 -55.63
C THR A 194 -30.70 -13.26 -54.38
N ARG A 195 -30.63 -14.59 -54.49
CA ARG A 195 -30.22 -15.46 -53.38
C ARG A 195 -28.80 -15.16 -52.89
N PHE A 196 -27.88 -14.88 -53.82
CA PHE A 196 -26.51 -14.53 -53.46
C PHE A 196 -26.43 -13.16 -52.78
N GLU A 197 -27.25 -12.20 -53.19
CA GLU A 197 -27.36 -10.88 -52.56
C GLU A 197 -27.92 -10.98 -51.14
N GLU A 198 -28.97 -11.78 -50.92
CA GLU A 198 -29.53 -12.04 -49.59
C GLU A 198 -28.51 -12.75 -48.67
N ALA A 199 -27.82 -13.76 -49.21
CA ALA A 199 -26.76 -14.47 -48.48
C ALA A 199 -25.60 -13.54 -48.11
N PHE A 200 -25.21 -12.63 -49.01
CA PHE A 200 -24.19 -11.62 -48.74
C PHE A 200 -24.66 -10.63 -47.67
N ALA A 201 -25.87 -10.09 -47.79
CA ALA A 201 -26.43 -9.14 -46.82
C ALA A 201 -26.49 -9.74 -45.42
N SER A 202 -26.96 -10.99 -45.30
CA SER A 202 -27.05 -11.68 -44.00
C SER A 202 -25.70 -11.95 -43.31
N ARG A 203 -24.62 -12.10 -44.08
CA ARG A 203 -23.29 -12.50 -43.57
C ARG A 203 -22.31 -11.33 -43.44
N CYS A 204 -22.43 -10.32 -44.29
CA CYS A 204 -21.43 -9.27 -44.47
C CYS A 204 -21.96 -7.84 -44.26
N GLN A 205 -23.28 -7.63 -44.16
CA GLN A 205 -23.90 -6.33 -43.86
C GLN A 205 -24.55 -6.34 -42.47
N ARG A 206 -23.75 -6.52 -41.43
CA ARG A 206 -24.14 -6.24 -40.04
C ARG A 206 -23.25 -5.16 -39.47
#